data_AF-A0A401J1C9-F1
#
_entry.id   AF-A0A401J1C9-F1
#
_cell.length_a   1.000
_cell.length_b   1.000
_cell.length_c   1.000
_cell.angle_alpha   90.00
_cell.angle_beta   90.00
_cell.angle_gamma   90.00
#
_symmetry.space_group_name_H-M   'P 1'
#
loop_
_entity.id
_entity.type
_entity.pdbx_description
1 polymer ?
#
loop_
_entity_poly.entity_id
_entity_poly.type
_entity_poly.pdbx_seq_one_letter_code
_entity_poly.pdbx_strand_id
1 'polypeptide(L)'
;MGMIGALEQPLVTLAFCWRIERRDGVTIGLTSHDRDLAIGGLTYRAAPGMTPSAIRSGIGLEGEDSDLAGALSSDAISEADLMAGRWDGAALEVWLTQWGALEEAPGDLWLSLARGEIGAVARKGAAFSAELIGAAAVLGAAVAPSISPDCRATLGDRACRVDMAARRRVVTVSGVDGAVVAATGLTPGDYAFGTLRWLGGANVGLVQAVADNGVDAVTLADPPAFAVAAGTLALLTEGCDRQMATCAGRFGNGVNFRGEPYLPGMDLLTRYPGA
;
A
#
# COMPACT_ATOMS: atom_id res chain seq x y z
N MET A 1 24.17 -15.60 26.58
CA MET A 1 24.02 -16.98 26.06
C MET A 1 23.85 -16.88 24.54
N GLY A 2 24.41 -17.78 23.73
CA GLY A 2 24.11 -17.76 22.28
C GLY A 2 22.66 -18.21 22.01
N MET A 3 22.07 -17.76 20.91
CA MET A 3 20.68 -18.06 20.46
C MET A 3 20.27 -19.53 20.61
N ILE A 4 21.16 -20.47 20.33
CA ILE A 4 20.91 -21.92 20.42
C ILE A 4 20.75 -22.36 21.90
N GLY A 5 21.56 -21.82 22.81
CA GLY A 5 21.51 -22.18 24.22
C GLY A 5 20.27 -21.67 24.96
N ALA A 6 19.56 -20.67 24.41
CA ALA A 6 18.27 -20.23 24.93
C ALA A 6 17.15 -21.23 24.58
N LEU A 7 17.19 -21.81 23.37
CA LEU A 7 16.17 -22.75 22.88
C LEU A 7 16.36 -24.20 23.39
N GLU A 8 17.57 -24.55 23.82
CA GLU A 8 17.90 -25.88 24.36
C GLU A 8 17.49 -26.09 25.84
N GLN A 9 16.92 -25.05 26.46
CA GLN A 9 16.52 -25.14 27.86
C GLN A 9 15.26 -26.01 28.04
N PRO A 10 15.11 -26.71 29.18
CA PRO A 10 13.92 -27.52 29.46
C PRO A 10 12.61 -26.74 29.47
N LEU A 11 12.69 -25.42 29.74
CA LEU A 11 11.57 -24.49 29.72
C LEU A 11 11.97 -23.27 28.90
N VAL A 12 11.24 -23.04 27.80
CA VAL A 12 11.38 -21.84 26.97
C VAL A 12 10.14 -20.97 27.12
N THR A 13 10.35 -19.69 27.36
CA THR A 13 9.28 -18.69 27.54
C THR A 13 9.22 -17.80 26.31
N LEU A 14 8.77 -18.38 25.19
CA LEU A 14 8.75 -17.70 23.90
C LEU A 14 7.43 -16.96 23.67
N ALA A 15 7.51 -15.83 23.00
CA ALA A 15 6.37 -15.08 22.48
C ALA A 15 6.64 -14.59 21.06
N PHE A 16 5.63 -14.69 20.21
CA PHE A 16 5.66 -14.09 18.89
C PHE A 16 5.32 -12.60 18.99
N CYS A 17 5.94 -11.80 18.13
CA CYS A 17 5.74 -10.36 18.03
C CYS A 17 5.53 -9.99 16.57
N TRP A 18 4.36 -9.42 16.25
CA TRP A 18 4.04 -8.88 14.94
C TRP A 18 4.26 -7.37 14.94
N ARG A 19 4.99 -6.87 13.96
CA ARG A 19 5.09 -5.44 13.67
C ARG A 19 4.43 -5.21 12.32
N ILE A 20 3.39 -4.37 12.30
CA ILE A 20 2.64 -4.03 11.09
C ILE A 20 2.74 -2.53 10.87
N GLU A 21 3.22 -2.12 9.69
CA GLU A 21 3.42 -0.73 9.31
C GLU A 21 2.57 -0.37 8.10
N ARG A 22 1.63 0.55 8.31
CA ARG A 22 0.81 1.10 7.23
C ARG A 22 1.61 2.12 6.43
N ARG A 23 1.24 2.28 5.16
CA ARG A 23 1.87 3.24 4.24
C ARG A 23 1.74 4.70 4.67
N ASP A 24 0.83 5.01 5.59
CA ASP A 24 0.66 6.35 6.17
C ASP A 24 1.49 6.57 7.45
N GLY A 25 2.33 5.61 7.84
CA GLY A 25 3.25 5.71 8.97
C GLY A 25 2.67 5.22 10.31
N VAL A 26 1.42 4.75 10.33
CA VAL A 26 0.86 4.10 11.52
C VAL A 26 1.51 2.73 11.70
N THR A 27 2.16 2.52 12.84
CA THR A 27 2.76 1.24 13.23
C THR A 27 2.02 0.65 14.41
N ILE A 28 1.66 -0.63 14.32
CA ILE A 28 1.14 -1.40 15.44
C ILE A 28 2.05 -2.58 15.77
N GLY A 29 2.21 -2.84 17.07
CA GLY A 29 2.86 -4.03 17.60
C GLY A 29 1.85 -4.93 18.28
N LEU A 30 1.88 -6.22 18.00
CA LEU A 30 1.02 -7.23 18.63
C LEU A 30 1.87 -8.39 19.14
N THR A 31 1.49 -9.01 20.26
CA THR A 31 2.21 -10.17 20.79
C THR A 31 1.29 -11.30 21.18
N SER A 32 1.77 -12.54 21.05
CA SER A 32 1.06 -13.75 21.49
C SER A 32 1.10 -13.91 23.01
N HIS A 33 1.90 -13.08 23.71
CA HIS A 33 1.89 -12.99 25.15
C HIS A 33 0.56 -12.43 25.67
N ASP A 34 0.19 -12.82 26.88
CA ASP A 34 -1.01 -12.33 27.57
C ASP A 34 -0.85 -10.92 28.19
N ARG A 35 0.29 -10.26 27.96
CA ARG A 35 0.65 -8.94 28.49
C ARG A 35 1.41 -8.14 27.44
N ASP A 36 1.28 -6.83 27.52
CA ASP A 36 2.00 -5.92 26.65
C ASP A 36 3.52 -6.03 26.88
N LEU A 37 4.28 -6.07 25.79
CA LEU A 37 5.75 -6.10 25.80
C LEU A 37 6.28 -4.81 25.17
N ALA A 38 7.20 -4.11 25.84
CA ALA A 38 7.84 -2.91 25.30
C ALA A 38 9.23 -3.26 24.78
N ILE A 39 9.43 -3.18 23.45
CA ILE A 39 10.65 -3.64 22.79
C ILE A 39 11.04 -2.62 21.72
N GLY A 40 12.30 -2.14 21.75
CA GLY A 40 12.81 -1.21 20.72
C GLY A 40 12.02 0.10 20.57
N GLY A 41 11.36 0.57 21.64
CA GLY A 41 10.51 1.76 21.62
C GLY A 41 9.09 1.56 21.07
N LEU A 42 8.72 0.32 20.68
CA LEU A 42 7.36 -0.05 20.29
C LEU A 42 6.71 -0.90 21.40
N THR A 43 5.46 -0.58 21.74
CA THR A 43 4.64 -1.44 22.59
C THR A 43 3.92 -2.47 21.73
N TYR A 44 4.27 -3.73 21.94
CA TYR A 44 3.55 -4.89 21.40
C TYR A 44 2.39 -5.21 22.34
N ARG A 45 1.17 -4.93 21.89
CA ARG A 45 -0.04 -5.14 22.70
C ARG A 45 -0.40 -6.62 22.78
N ALA A 46 -0.85 -7.05 23.96
CA ALA A 46 -1.30 -8.41 24.19
C ALA A 46 -2.46 -8.76 23.24
N ALA A 47 -2.26 -9.78 22.43
CA ALA A 47 -3.26 -10.38 21.57
C ALA A 47 -3.21 -11.91 21.73
N PRO A 48 -3.52 -12.44 22.93
CA PRO A 48 -3.48 -13.88 23.19
C PRO A 48 -4.47 -14.59 22.29
N GLY A 49 -3.98 -15.39 21.35
CA GLY A 49 -4.76 -16.01 20.26
C GLY A 49 -4.26 -15.64 18.87
N MET A 50 -3.47 -14.57 18.76
CA MET A 50 -2.64 -14.33 17.59
C MET A 50 -1.46 -15.31 17.66
N THR A 51 -1.54 -16.36 16.87
CA THR A 51 -0.45 -17.33 16.67
C THR A 51 -0.28 -17.57 15.17
N PRO A 52 0.96 -17.68 14.67
CA PRO A 52 1.16 -18.09 13.29
C PRO A 52 0.59 -19.50 13.12
N SER A 53 -0.28 -19.73 12.13
CA SER A 53 -0.76 -21.10 11.85
C SER A 53 0.33 -21.98 11.27
N ALA A 54 1.10 -21.43 10.34
CA ALA A 54 2.36 -21.96 9.83
C ALA A 54 3.19 -20.80 9.26
N ILE A 55 4.51 -20.92 9.34
CA ILE A 55 5.45 -20.11 8.55
C ILE A 55 6.21 -21.12 7.70
N ARG A 56 6.07 -21.03 6.39
CA ARG A 56 6.77 -21.91 5.44
C ARG A 56 7.85 -21.09 4.73
N SER A 57 9.06 -21.63 4.71
CA SER A 57 10.19 -21.05 4.00
C SER A 57 10.73 -22.09 3.02
N GLY A 58 10.63 -21.80 1.73
CA GLY A 58 11.19 -22.62 0.64
C GLY A 58 12.40 -21.95 -0.01
N ILE A 59 13.20 -22.74 -0.74
CA ILE A 59 14.34 -22.27 -1.55
C ILE A 59 13.99 -22.14 -3.04
N GLY A 60 12.70 -21.98 -3.35
CA GLY A 60 12.15 -21.86 -4.72
C GLY A 60 11.89 -20.41 -5.15
N LEU A 61 11.88 -20.18 -6.47
CA LEU A 61 11.45 -18.93 -7.12
C LEU A 61 10.00 -18.99 -7.62
N GLU A 62 9.44 -20.21 -7.72
CA GLU A 62 7.99 -20.38 -7.71
C GLU A 62 7.56 -19.82 -6.37
N GLY A 63 6.82 -18.72 -6.37
CA GLY A 63 6.33 -18.07 -5.16
C GLY A 63 5.51 -19.07 -4.36
N GLU A 64 6.18 -19.88 -3.54
CA GLU A 64 5.56 -20.55 -2.44
C GLU A 64 5.24 -19.42 -1.48
N ASP A 65 4.03 -18.89 -1.67
CA ASP A 65 3.41 -17.90 -0.81
C ASP A 65 3.74 -18.31 0.62
N SER A 66 4.44 -17.43 1.31
CA SER A 66 4.57 -17.57 2.76
C SER A 66 3.17 -17.32 3.29
N ASP A 67 2.31 -18.34 3.23
CA ASP A 67 0.95 -18.31 3.74
C ASP A 67 1.04 -18.27 5.26
N LEU A 68 1.28 -17.07 5.78
CA LEU A 68 1.00 -16.78 7.16
C LEU A 68 -0.51 -16.66 7.29
N ALA A 69 -1.20 -17.80 7.36
CA ALA A 69 -2.62 -17.81 7.69
C ALA A 69 -2.80 -17.51 9.20
N GLY A 70 -2.47 -16.31 9.64
CA GLY A 70 -2.73 -15.84 10.99
C GLY A 70 -4.11 -15.19 11.05
N ALA A 71 -4.93 -15.56 12.03
CA ALA A 71 -6.09 -14.76 12.37
C ALA A 71 -5.59 -13.42 12.96
N LEU A 72 -5.54 -12.37 12.14
CA LEU A 72 -5.35 -10.98 12.59
C LEU A 72 -6.67 -10.51 13.19
N SER A 73 -7.06 -11.06 14.34
CA SER A 73 -8.13 -10.51 15.16
C SER A 73 -7.48 -9.68 16.26
N SER A 74 -7.37 -8.38 16.03
CA SER A 74 -7.02 -7.42 17.07
C SER A 74 -7.95 -6.23 16.93
N ASP A 75 -8.40 -5.69 18.07
CA ASP A 75 -9.13 -4.41 18.10
C ASP A 75 -8.31 -3.27 17.46
N ALA A 76 -6.99 -3.45 17.29
CA ALA A 76 -6.11 -2.52 16.59
C ALA A 76 -6.31 -2.48 15.06
N ILE A 77 -6.95 -3.50 14.47
CA ILE A 77 -7.26 -3.59 13.04
C ILE A 77 -8.77 -3.67 12.92
N SER A 78 -9.42 -2.52 12.71
CA SER A 78 -10.88 -2.50 12.59
C SER A 78 -11.34 -3.02 11.23
N GLU A 79 -12.52 -3.64 11.19
CA GLU A 79 -13.16 -4.06 9.93
C GLU A 79 -13.32 -2.88 8.97
N ALA A 80 -13.65 -1.72 9.50
CA ALA A 80 -13.82 -0.51 8.71
C ALA A 80 -12.52 -0.05 8.05
N ASP A 81 -11.37 -0.17 8.73
CA ASP A 81 -10.06 0.15 8.17
C ASP A 81 -9.65 -0.85 7.08
N LEU A 82 -9.95 -2.14 7.27
CA LEU A 82 -9.70 -3.18 6.27
C LEU A 82 -10.51 -2.93 5.00
N MET A 83 -11.81 -2.64 5.13
CA MET A 83 -12.66 -2.33 3.98
C MET A 83 -12.29 -1.01 3.28
N ALA A 84 -11.68 -0.08 4.01
CA ALA A 84 -11.12 1.14 3.44
C ALA A 84 -9.74 0.96 2.77
N GLY A 85 -9.19 -0.26 2.73
CA GLY A 85 -7.88 -0.56 2.13
C GLY A 85 -6.70 0.03 2.91
N ARG A 86 -6.86 0.40 4.18
CA ARG A 86 -5.82 1.08 4.98
C ARG A 86 -4.59 0.21 5.26
N TRP A 87 -4.74 -1.10 5.14
CA TRP A 87 -3.72 -2.11 5.43
C TRP A 87 -3.16 -2.74 4.15
N ASP A 88 -3.62 -2.32 2.98
CA ASP A 88 -3.19 -2.86 1.69
C ASP A 88 -1.71 -2.55 1.45
N GLY A 89 -0.89 -3.60 1.28
CA GLY A 89 0.55 -3.48 1.13
C GLY A 89 1.22 -2.85 2.36
N ALA A 90 0.64 -3.00 3.54
CA ALA A 90 1.31 -2.70 4.81
C ALA A 90 2.48 -3.67 5.02
N ALA A 91 3.61 -3.18 5.51
CA ALA A 91 4.73 -4.05 5.82
C ALA A 91 4.39 -4.89 7.06
N LEU A 92 4.63 -6.19 6.98
CA LEU A 92 4.44 -7.13 8.08
C LEU A 92 5.75 -7.82 8.41
N GLU A 93 6.11 -7.80 9.68
CA GLU A 93 7.26 -8.51 10.22
C GLU A 93 6.82 -9.38 11.40
N VAL A 94 7.29 -10.63 11.42
CA VAL A 94 7.04 -11.59 12.50
C VAL A 94 8.37 -11.92 13.17
N TRP A 95 8.41 -11.67 14.46
CA TRP A 95 9.58 -11.86 15.31
C TRP A 95 9.28 -12.85 16.44
N LEU A 96 10.32 -13.49 16.96
CA LEU A 96 10.26 -14.33 18.15
C LEU A 96 11.14 -13.74 19.24
N THR A 97 10.60 -13.66 20.45
CA THR A 97 11.34 -13.20 21.63
C THR A 97 11.13 -14.10 22.83
N GLN A 98 12.00 -13.96 23.83
CA GLN A 98 11.87 -14.62 25.11
C GLN A 98 11.38 -13.60 26.15
N TRP A 99 10.35 -13.94 26.92
CA TRP A 99 9.68 -13.00 27.84
C TRP A 99 9.96 -13.25 29.31
N GLY A 100 10.40 -14.45 29.68
CA GLY A 100 10.44 -14.91 31.08
C GLY A 100 11.78 -15.48 31.53
N ALA A 101 12.88 -15.22 30.83
CA ALA A 101 14.20 -15.63 31.33
C ALA A 101 14.65 -14.67 32.44
N LEU A 102 15.14 -15.20 33.56
CA LEU A 102 15.56 -14.41 34.74
C LEU A 102 16.66 -13.38 34.45
N GLU A 103 17.37 -13.51 33.34
CA GLU A 103 18.49 -12.65 32.92
C GLU A 103 18.31 -12.01 31.53
N GLU A 104 17.16 -12.24 30.86
CA GLU A 104 16.91 -11.70 29.52
C GLU A 104 15.61 -10.89 29.54
N ALA A 105 15.71 -9.62 29.13
CA ALA A 105 14.55 -8.78 28.91
C ALA A 105 13.87 -9.16 27.57
N PRO A 106 12.55 -8.96 27.44
CA PRO A 106 11.90 -9.02 26.13
C PRO A 106 12.64 -8.15 25.12
N GLY A 107 13.04 -8.74 23.99
CA GLY A 107 13.85 -8.08 22.96
C GLY A 107 15.33 -8.44 22.95
N ASP A 108 15.88 -9.05 24.02
CA ASP A 108 17.28 -9.52 24.02
C ASP A 108 17.47 -10.69 23.05
N LEU A 109 16.53 -11.66 23.09
CA LEU A 109 16.32 -12.60 21.99
C LEU A 109 15.35 -11.96 20.99
N TRP A 110 15.79 -11.75 19.76
CA TRP A 110 14.96 -11.15 18.70
C TRP A 110 15.21 -11.81 17.35
N LEU A 111 14.46 -12.89 17.07
CA LEU A 111 14.64 -13.70 15.87
C LEU A 111 13.61 -13.33 14.80
N SER A 112 14.08 -12.92 13.62
CA SER A 112 13.24 -12.68 12.46
C SER A 112 12.72 -14.00 11.92
N LEU A 113 11.41 -14.21 11.95
CA LEU A 113 10.77 -15.39 11.38
C LEU A 113 10.26 -15.16 9.96
N ALA A 114 9.65 -14.00 9.72
CA ALA A 114 9.10 -13.65 8.40
C ALA A 114 9.05 -12.13 8.20
N ARG A 115 9.16 -11.70 6.95
CA ARG A 115 8.99 -10.30 6.53
C ARG A 115 8.40 -10.24 5.13
N GLY A 116 7.44 -9.34 4.93
CA GLY A 116 6.79 -9.12 3.64
C GLY A 116 5.77 -8.01 3.68
N GLU A 117 4.89 -7.97 2.70
CA GLU A 117 3.75 -7.06 2.64
C GLU A 117 2.44 -7.81 2.82
N ILE A 118 1.45 -7.17 3.45
CA ILE A 118 0.08 -7.68 3.51
C ILE A 118 -0.50 -7.67 2.08
N GLY A 119 -0.79 -8.87 1.59
CA GLY A 119 -1.47 -9.12 0.32
C GLY A 119 -2.99 -9.16 0.49
N ALA A 120 -3.63 -10.17 -0.11
CA ALA A 120 -5.07 -10.33 0.02
C ALA A 120 -5.49 -10.56 1.48
N VAL A 121 -6.51 -9.83 1.94
CA VAL A 121 -7.15 -10.08 3.23
C VAL A 121 -8.49 -10.78 3.00
N ALA A 122 -8.63 -11.97 3.58
CA ALA A 122 -9.87 -12.73 3.57
C ALA A 122 -10.52 -12.72 4.96
N ARG A 123 -11.85 -12.75 4.99
CA ARG A 123 -12.63 -12.82 6.23
C ARG A 123 -13.30 -14.18 6.35
N LYS A 124 -13.20 -14.78 7.54
CA LYS A 124 -13.99 -15.96 7.93
C LYS A 124 -14.62 -15.72 9.30
N GLY A 125 -15.88 -15.28 9.31
CA GLY A 125 -16.60 -14.93 10.53
C GLY A 125 -16.02 -13.67 11.18
N ALA A 126 -15.58 -13.77 12.44
CA ALA A 126 -14.93 -12.67 13.18
C ALA A 126 -13.40 -12.62 12.99
N ALA A 127 -12.82 -13.59 12.29
CA ALA A 127 -11.38 -13.67 12.04
C ALA A 127 -11.02 -13.15 10.64
N PHE A 128 -9.89 -12.46 10.54
CA PHE A 128 -9.27 -12.03 9.30
C PHE A 128 -8.00 -12.81 9.06
N SER A 129 -7.78 -13.31 7.85
CA SER A 129 -6.50 -13.87 7.41
C SER A 129 -5.89 -12.94 6.38
N ALA A 130 -4.62 -12.60 6.56
CA ALA A 130 -3.85 -11.85 5.58
C ALA A 130 -2.82 -12.76 4.92
N GLU A 131 -2.74 -12.69 3.61
CA GLU A 131 -1.61 -13.24 2.85
C GLU A 131 -0.35 -12.41 3.12
N LEU A 132 0.80 -13.07 3.26
CA LEU A 132 2.09 -12.40 3.36
C LEU A 132 2.85 -12.57 2.05
N ILE A 133 2.95 -11.48 1.31
CA ILE A 133 3.72 -11.42 0.07
C ILE A 133 5.20 -11.27 0.44
N GLY A 134 5.97 -12.33 0.23
CA GLY A 134 7.40 -12.35 0.51
C GLY A 134 8.23 -11.56 -0.51
N ALA A 135 9.50 -11.31 -0.17
CA ALA A 135 10.42 -10.52 -1.00
C ALA A 135 10.63 -11.09 -2.43
N ALA A 136 10.43 -12.40 -2.63
CA ALA A 136 10.55 -13.05 -3.93
C ALA A 136 9.49 -12.59 -4.95
N ALA A 137 8.35 -12.04 -4.51
CA ALA A 137 7.30 -11.54 -5.40
C ALA A 137 7.81 -10.48 -6.40
N VAL A 138 8.84 -9.72 -6.02
CA VAL A 138 9.51 -8.76 -6.91
C VAL A 138 10.12 -9.43 -8.15
N LEU A 139 10.56 -10.69 -8.05
CA LEU A 139 11.18 -11.44 -9.14
C LEU A 139 10.16 -11.97 -10.16
N GLY A 140 8.88 -12.04 -9.79
CA GLY A 140 7.79 -12.40 -10.70
C GLY A 140 7.34 -11.25 -11.61
N ALA A 141 7.78 -10.02 -11.34
CA ALA A 141 7.41 -8.87 -12.14
C ALA A 141 8.08 -8.89 -13.52
N ALA A 142 7.35 -8.46 -14.55
CA ALA A 142 7.90 -8.34 -15.90
C ALA A 142 9.08 -7.35 -15.92
N VAL A 143 10.27 -7.85 -16.29
CA VAL A 143 11.50 -7.05 -16.33
C VAL A 143 11.60 -6.23 -17.62
N ALA A 144 11.03 -6.73 -18.71
CA ALA A 144 10.97 -6.03 -19.98
C ALA A 144 9.65 -5.26 -20.11
N PRO A 145 9.67 -3.96 -20.48
CA PRO A 145 8.45 -3.22 -20.72
C PRO A 145 7.71 -3.79 -21.93
N SER A 146 6.38 -3.84 -21.83
CA SER A 146 5.53 -4.07 -23.00
C SER A 146 5.57 -2.85 -23.93
N ILE A 147 5.55 -3.12 -25.22
CA ILE A 147 5.43 -2.10 -26.25
C ILE A 147 3.97 -1.60 -26.24
N SER A 148 3.78 -0.28 -26.15
CA SER A 148 2.44 0.33 -26.06
C SER A 148 2.45 1.76 -26.62
N PRO A 149 1.36 2.21 -27.27
CA PRO A 149 1.23 3.62 -27.66
C PRO A 149 1.16 4.58 -26.45
N ASP A 150 0.75 4.08 -25.28
CA ASP A 150 0.61 4.88 -24.07
C ASP A 150 1.93 5.02 -23.31
N CYS A 151 2.11 6.15 -22.65
CA CYS A 151 3.26 6.38 -21.78
C CYS A 151 3.26 5.38 -20.62
N ARG A 152 4.38 4.66 -20.44
CA ARG A 152 4.57 3.76 -19.29
C ARG A 152 5.02 4.47 -18.01
N ALA A 153 5.45 5.73 -18.09
CA ALA A 153 5.92 6.46 -16.92
C ALA A 153 4.75 6.97 -16.07
N THR A 154 4.93 6.95 -14.76
CA THR A 154 4.05 7.65 -13.83
C THR A 154 4.40 9.14 -13.82
N LEU A 155 3.38 10.00 -13.83
CA LEU A 155 3.60 11.45 -13.85
C LEU A 155 4.49 11.89 -12.66
N GLY A 156 5.64 12.48 -12.98
CA GLY A 156 6.62 12.95 -12.00
C GLY A 156 7.58 11.89 -11.44
N ASP A 157 7.53 10.65 -11.92
CA ASP A 157 8.54 9.64 -11.57
C ASP A 157 9.91 9.95 -12.21
N ARG A 158 10.91 9.10 -11.94
CA ARG A 158 12.28 9.26 -12.47
C ARG A 158 12.35 9.18 -14.00
N ALA A 159 11.43 8.46 -14.63
CA ALA A 159 11.39 8.30 -16.08
C ALA A 159 10.69 9.48 -16.77
N CYS A 160 9.64 10.03 -16.14
CA CYS A 160 8.83 11.17 -16.57
C CYS A 160 9.53 12.51 -16.30
N ARG A 161 10.02 12.73 -15.08
CA ARG A 161 10.76 13.93 -14.64
C ARG A 161 9.98 15.26 -14.63
N VAL A 162 8.67 15.23 -14.86
CA VAL A 162 7.83 16.42 -14.69
C VAL A 162 7.89 16.88 -13.24
N ASP A 163 8.13 18.17 -13.01
CA ASP A 163 8.07 18.74 -11.67
C ASP A 163 6.64 18.74 -11.14
N MET A 164 6.43 18.06 -10.02
CA MET A 164 5.13 17.91 -9.38
C MET A 164 4.83 18.99 -8.33
N ALA A 165 5.78 19.85 -7.98
CA ALA A 165 5.58 20.87 -6.96
C ALA A 165 4.43 21.83 -7.31
N ALA A 166 4.39 22.31 -8.57
CA ALA A 166 3.33 23.19 -9.07
C ALA A 166 2.04 22.46 -9.45
N ARG A 167 2.04 21.12 -9.46
CA ARG A 167 0.93 20.26 -9.93
C ARG A 167 0.19 19.57 -8.80
N ARG A 168 0.45 20.04 -7.59
CA ARG A 168 -0.15 19.57 -6.35
C ARG A 168 -0.78 20.76 -5.67
N ARG A 169 -2.05 20.63 -5.29
CA ARG A 169 -2.81 21.71 -4.68
C ARG A 169 -3.57 21.19 -3.48
N VAL A 170 -3.44 21.88 -2.35
CA VAL A 170 -4.31 21.67 -1.21
C VAL A 170 -5.63 22.41 -1.46
N VAL A 171 -6.73 21.70 -1.30
CA VAL A 171 -8.09 22.22 -1.44
C VAL A 171 -8.87 22.00 -0.14
N THR A 172 -9.83 22.87 0.12
CA THR A 172 -10.79 22.71 1.21
C THR A 172 -12.08 22.13 0.64
N VAL A 173 -12.52 21.00 1.19
CA VAL A 173 -13.73 20.31 0.78
C VAL A 173 -14.94 20.96 1.46
N SER A 174 -15.90 21.41 0.66
CA SER A 174 -17.12 22.06 1.15
C SER A 174 -18.29 21.08 1.34
N GLY A 175 -18.24 19.93 0.68
CA GLY A 175 -19.23 18.86 0.77
C GLY A 175 -18.86 17.67 -0.10
N VAL A 176 -19.49 16.53 0.15
CA VAL A 176 -19.37 15.31 -0.65
C VAL A 176 -20.75 14.73 -0.87
N ASP A 177 -21.06 14.39 -2.12
CA ASP A 177 -22.27 13.64 -2.52
C ASP A 177 -21.86 12.44 -3.39
N GLY A 178 -21.98 11.24 -2.84
CA GLY A 178 -21.44 10.02 -3.44
C GLY A 178 -19.93 10.14 -3.71
N ALA A 179 -19.54 10.10 -4.99
CA ALA A 179 -18.15 10.26 -5.43
C ALA A 179 -17.78 11.71 -5.81
N VAL A 180 -18.74 12.65 -5.74
CA VAL A 180 -18.52 14.06 -6.11
C VAL A 180 -18.08 14.85 -4.89
N VAL A 181 -16.89 15.43 -4.95
CA VAL A 181 -16.28 16.25 -3.89
C VAL A 181 -16.30 17.70 -4.32
N ALA A 182 -17.00 18.56 -3.56
CA ALA A 182 -17.12 19.98 -3.86
C ALA A 182 -15.88 20.75 -3.40
N ALA A 183 -15.15 21.31 -4.35
CA ALA A 183 -13.93 22.10 -4.14
C ALA A 183 -13.78 23.13 -5.26
N THR A 184 -13.55 24.40 -4.92
CA THR A 184 -13.67 25.52 -5.87
C THR A 184 -12.35 25.97 -6.49
N GLY A 185 -12.48 26.66 -7.62
CA GLY A 185 -11.38 27.33 -8.31
C GLY A 185 -10.41 26.36 -8.97
N LEU A 186 -10.90 25.21 -9.43
CA LEU A 186 -10.13 24.22 -10.18
C LEU A 186 -10.16 24.55 -11.67
N THR A 187 -9.14 24.09 -12.40
CA THR A 187 -9.16 24.09 -13.86
C THR A 187 -9.80 22.80 -14.34
N PRO A 188 -10.86 22.85 -15.17
CA PRO A 188 -11.51 21.63 -15.66
C PRO A 188 -10.53 20.66 -16.35
N GLY A 189 -10.63 19.38 -16.02
CA GLY A 189 -9.84 18.29 -16.61
C GLY A 189 -8.38 18.17 -16.13
N ASP A 190 -7.83 19.14 -15.39
CA ASP A 190 -6.43 19.07 -14.94
C ASP A 190 -6.16 17.91 -13.97
N TYR A 191 -7.18 17.50 -13.20
CA TYR A 191 -7.07 16.44 -12.21
C TYR A 191 -7.62 15.10 -12.70
N ALA A 192 -8.17 15.00 -13.92
CA ALA A 192 -8.57 13.73 -14.51
C ALA A 192 -7.37 12.75 -14.59
N PHE A 193 -7.58 11.49 -14.18
CA PHE A 193 -6.53 10.48 -14.01
C PHE A 193 -5.49 10.82 -12.91
N GLY A 194 -5.78 11.82 -12.10
CA GLY A 194 -4.97 12.26 -10.97
C GLY A 194 -5.37 11.54 -9.69
N THR A 195 -4.97 12.14 -8.56
CA THR A 195 -5.32 11.59 -7.24
C THR A 195 -5.75 12.68 -6.27
N LEU A 196 -6.63 12.30 -5.34
CA LEU A 196 -7.00 13.07 -4.17
C LEU A 196 -6.53 12.32 -2.93
N ARG A 197 -5.69 12.95 -2.10
CA ARG A 197 -5.28 12.43 -0.79
C ARG A 197 -5.92 13.22 0.34
N TRP A 198 -6.63 12.55 1.22
CA TRP A 198 -7.25 13.19 2.38
C TRP A 198 -6.20 13.59 3.43
N LEU A 199 -6.27 14.83 3.92
CA LEU A 199 -5.34 15.39 4.91
C LEU A 199 -5.94 15.52 6.31
N GLY A 200 -7.22 15.16 6.48
CA GLY A 200 -7.91 15.22 7.77
C GLY A 200 -9.15 14.34 7.81
N GLY A 201 -9.77 14.29 8.99
CA GLY A 201 -10.96 13.49 9.25
C GLY A 201 -10.72 11.98 9.21
N ALA A 202 -11.81 11.20 9.16
CA ALA A 202 -11.76 9.74 9.19
C ALA A 202 -11.12 9.11 7.94
N ASN A 203 -11.01 9.85 6.83
CA ASN A 203 -10.34 9.39 5.61
C ASN A 203 -8.84 9.74 5.57
N VAL A 204 -8.27 10.40 6.58
CA VAL A 204 -6.88 10.88 6.55
C VAL A 204 -5.90 9.79 6.09
N GLY A 205 -5.01 10.17 5.17
CA GLY A 205 -4.02 9.28 4.58
C GLY A 205 -4.51 8.46 3.37
N LEU A 206 -5.82 8.26 3.20
CA LEU A 206 -6.37 7.56 2.04
C LEU A 206 -6.18 8.37 0.76
N VAL A 207 -5.85 7.66 -0.32
CA VAL A 207 -5.67 8.21 -1.66
C VAL A 207 -6.72 7.61 -2.58
N GLN A 208 -7.42 8.44 -3.33
CA GLN A 208 -8.45 8.02 -4.28
C GLN A 208 -8.11 8.53 -5.68
N ALA A 209 -8.42 7.71 -6.69
CA ALA A 209 -8.28 8.11 -8.08
C ALA A 209 -9.34 9.15 -8.44
N VAL A 210 -8.94 10.15 -9.22
CA VAL A 210 -9.84 11.16 -9.76
C VAL A 210 -10.24 10.74 -11.18
N ALA A 211 -11.54 10.56 -11.40
CA ALA A 211 -12.08 10.25 -12.73
C ALA A 211 -12.06 11.50 -13.61
N ASP A 212 -12.54 12.62 -13.08
CA ASP A 212 -12.56 13.91 -13.77
C ASP A 212 -12.77 15.07 -12.77
N ASN A 213 -12.66 16.31 -13.22
CA ASN A 213 -13.01 17.49 -12.42
C ASN A 213 -13.57 18.63 -13.27
N GLY A 214 -14.53 19.36 -12.70
CA GLY A 214 -15.00 20.65 -13.20
C GLY A 214 -14.28 21.82 -12.51
N VAL A 215 -14.91 22.99 -12.54
CA VAL A 215 -14.42 24.21 -11.85
C VAL A 215 -14.59 24.12 -10.34
N ASP A 216 -15.70 23.54 -9.89
CA ASP A 216 -16.13 23.54 -8.48
C ASP A 216 -16.33 22.14 -7.87
N ALA A 217 -15.95 21.09 -8.62
CA ALA A 217 -16.10 19.72 -8.16
C ALA A 217 -15.05 18.79 -8.75
N VAL A 218 -14.73 17.75 -8.00
CA VAL A 218 -13.89 16.62 -8.40
C VAL A 218 -14.73 15.35 -8.30
N THR A 219 -14.75 14.55 -9.35
CA THR A 219 -15.41 13.24 -9.37
C THR A 219 -14.36 12.18 -9.11
N LEU A 220 -14.50 11.46 -8.01
CA LEU A 220 -13.66 10.32 -7.66
C LEU A 220 -14.10 9.06 -8.41
N ALA A 221 -13.19 8.11 -8.59
CA ALA A 221 -13.52 6.80 -9.16
C ALA A 221 -14.47 6.00 -8.26
N ASP A 222 -14.30 6.14 -6.94
CA ASP A 222 -15.10 5.51 -5.91
C ASP A 222 -15.48 6.53 -4.82
N PRO A 223 -16.64 6.38 -4.16
CA PRO A 223 -16.99 7.24 -3.04
C PRO A 223 -15.99 7.12 -1.88
N PRO A 224 -15.79 8.16 -1.06
CA PRO A 224 -14.92 8.07 0.12
C PRO A 224 -15.41 6.98 1.08
N ALA A 225 -14.47 6.23 1.67
CA ALA A 225 -14.78 5.11 2.56
C ALA A 225 -15.56 5.56 3.81
N PHE A 226 -15.29 6.77 4.29
CA PHE A 226 -15.93 7.37 5.46
C PHE A 226 -16.58 8.71 5.13
N ALA A 227 -17.53 9.14 5.96
CA ALA A 227 -18.12 10.47 5.87
C ALA A 227 -17.05 11.57 5.97
N VAL A 228 -17.17 12.59 5.13
CA VAL A 228 -16.25 13.73 5.05
C VAL A 228 -16.96 14.97 5.61
N ALA A 229 -16.36 15.60 6.62
CA ALA A 229 -16.86 16.86 7.15
C ALA A 229 -16.48 18.04 6.23
N ALA A 230 -17.38 19.01 6.09
CA ALA A 230 -17.04 20.28 5.44
C ALA A 230 -15.86 20.96 6.16
N GLY A 231 -14.97 21.58 5.39
CA GLY A 231 -13.71 22.14 5.89
C GLY A 231 -12.54 21.15 5.88
N THR A 232 -12.76 19.87 5.57
CA THR A 232 -11.66 18.89 5.46
C THR A 232 -10.69 19.28 4.34
N LEU A 233 -9.40 19.23 4.63
CA LEU A 233 -8.36 19.47 3.63
C LEU A 233 -8.05 18.21 2.84
N ALA A 234 -7.80 18.38 1.53
CA ALA A 234 -7.34 17.32 0.65
C ALA A 234 -6.22 17.83 -0.27
N LEU A 235 -5.28 16.96 -0.61
CA LEU A 235 -4.24 17.23 -1.60
C LEU A 235 -4.66 16.64 -2.93
N LEU A 236 -4.97 17.50 -3.90
CA LEU A 236 -5.13 17.13 -5.30
C LEU A 236 -3.79 17.09 -6.00
N THR A 237 -3.59 16.06 -6.81
CA THR A 237 -2.44 15.93 -7.73
C THR A 237 -2.98 15.82 -9.14
N GLU A 238 -2.48 16.67 -10.04
CA GLU A 238 -2.84 16.61 -11.46
C GLU A 238 -2.61 15.21 -12.05
N GLY A 239 -3.46 14.84 -13.01
CA GLY A 239 -3.37 13.56 -13.69
C GLY A 239 -2.76 13.64 -15.08
N CYS A 240 -2.48 12.46 -15.63
CA CYS A 240 -1.90 12.27 -16.96
C CYS A 240 -2.66 11.14 -17.66
N ASP A 241 -3.21 11.44 -18.83
CA ASP A 241 -3.91 10.48 -19.70
C ASP A 241 -2.96 9.51 -20.42
N ARG A 242 -1.64 9.67 -20.21
CA ARG A 242 -0.55 8.91 -20.82
C ARG A 242 -0.43 9.06 -22.34
N GLN A 243 -1.09 10.05 -22.94
CA GLN A 243 -1.02 10.29 -24.38
C GLN A 243 0.14 11.22 -24.76
N MET A 244 0.75 10.99 -25.93
CA MET A 244 1.86 11.82 -26.42
C MET A 244 1.44 13.27 -26.65
N ALA A 245 0.22 13.51 -27.15
CA ALA A 245 -0.30 14.85 -27.37
C ALA A 245 -0.37 15.67 -26.08
N THR A 246 -0.92 15.10 -25.01
CA THR A 246 -0.98 15.72 -23.68
C THR A 246 0.41 15.86 -23.06
N CYS A 247 1.26 14.84 -23.20
CA CYS A 247 2.64 14.89 -22.71
C CYS A 247 3.44 16.05 -23.32
N ALA A 248 3.37 16.22 -24.64
CA ALA A 248 4.06 17.29 -25.35
C ALA A 248 3.40 18.66 -25.15
N GLY A 249 2.06 18.72 -25.20
CA GLY A 249 1.31 19.98 -25.13
C GLY A 249 1.18 20.53 -23.72
N ARG A 250 0.59 19.75 -22.80
CA ARG A 250 0.30 20.19 -21.42
C ARG A 250 1.55 20.22 -20.55
N PHE A 251 2.42 19.23 -20.70
CA PHE A 251 3.60 19.09 -19.82
C PHE A 251 4.91 19.52 -20.47
N GLY A 252 4.95 19.78 -21.78
CA GLY A 252 6.20 20.08 -22.48
C GLY A 252 7.23 18.94 -22.43
N ASN A 253 6.79 17.71 -22.17
CA ASN A 253 7.63 16.60 -21.73
C ASN A 253 7.71 15.43 -22.72
N GLY A 254 7.40 15.67 -24.00
CA GLY A 254 7.43 14.65 -25.04
C GLY A 254 8.80 13.93 -25.14
N VAL A 255 9.90 14.60 -24.80
CA VAL A 255 11.26 14.02 -24.80
C VAL A 255 11.44 12.88 -23.79
N ASN A 256 10.67 12.86 -22.71
CA ASN A 256 10.70 11.82 -21.69
C ASN A 256 9.54 10.82 -21.82
N PHE A 257 8.78 10.86 -22.92
CA PHE A 257 7.70 9.92 -23.19
C PHE A 257 8.26 8.49 -23.25
N ARG A 258 7.60 7.55 -22.54
CA ARG A 258 8.03 6.15 -22.41
C ARG A 258 7.05 5.19 -23.05
N GLY A 259 6.53 5.56 -24.22
CA GLY A 259 5.71 4.71 -25.06
C GLY A 259 6.10 4.89 -26.52
N GLU A 260 5.46 4.12 -27.38
CA GLU A 260 5.71 4.08 -28.82
C GLU A 260 4.44 4.54 -29.58
N PRO A 261 4.10 5.84 -29.56
CA PRO A 261 2.78 6.33 -29.99
C PRO A 261 2.54 6.22 -31.49
N TYR A 262 3.61 6.00 -32.27
CA TYR A 262 3.57 5.86 -33.73
C TYR A 262 3.93 4.47 -34.19
N LEU A 263 4.04 3.50 -33.26
CA LEU A 263 4.31 2.14 -33.67
C LEU A 263 3.11 1.62 -34.46
N PRO A 264 3.29 1.23 -35.73
CA PRO A 264 2.21 0.72 -36.52
C PRO A 264 1.72 -0.61 -35.97
N GLY A 265 0.40 -0.80 -35.99
CA GLY A 265 -0.23 -2.04 -35.59
C GLY A 265 0.06 -3.19 -36.56
N MET A 266 -0.35 -4.40 -36.16
CA MET A 266 -0.25 -5.60 -37.01
C MET A 266 -1.01 -5.46 -38.33
N ASP A 267 -2.00 -4.57 -38.40
CA ASP A 267 -2.76 -4.26 -39.61
C ASP A 267 -1.91 -3.58 -40.70
N LEU A 268 -0.89 -2.80 -40.32
CA LEU A 268 0.03 -2.21 -41.29
C LEU A 268 0.98 -3.26 -41.88
N LEU A 269 1.32 -4.31 -41.12
CA LEU A 269 2.16 -5.41 -41.59
C LEU A 269 1.46 -6.32 -42.61
N THR A 270 0.13 -6.32 -42.64
CA THR A 270 -0.67 -7.09 -43.60
C THR A 270 -1.15 -6.28 -44.80
N ARG A 271 -0.87 -4.96 -44.84
CA ARG A 271 -1.18 -4.13 -46.01
C ARG A 271 -0.21 -4.43 -47.15
N TYR A 272 -0.78 -4.83 -48.29
CA TYR A 272 -0.05 -4.93 -49.54
C TYR A 272 0.17 -3.53 -50.13
N PRO A 273 1.37 -3.17 -50.60
CA PRO A 273 1.59 -1.84 -51.20
C PRO A 273 0.75 -1.69 -52.48
N GLY A 274 -0.17 -0.72 -52.51
CA GLY A 274 -0.96 -0.36 -53.70
C GLY A 274 -2.45 -0.73 -53.70
N ALA A 275 -3.02 -1.13 -52.55
CA ALA A 275 -4.48 -1.24 -52.35
C ALA A 275 -5.01 -0.12 -51.44
#